data_AF-A0A160PBV0-F1
#
_entry.id   AF-A0A160PBV0-F1
#
_cell.length_a   1.000
_cell.length_b   1.000
_cell.length_c   1.000
_cell.angle_alpha   90.00
_cell.angle_beta   90.00
_cell.angle_gamma   90.00
#
_symmetry.space_group_name_H-M   'P 1'
#
loop_
_entity.id
_entity.type
_entity.pdbx_description
1 polymer ?
#
loop_
_entity_poly.entity_id
_entity_poly.type
_entity_poly.pdbx_seq_one_letter_code
_entity_poly.pdbx_strand_id
1 'polypeptide(L)' 'MSAVGPETVAKFDREGLHVFGCSPHYMMGMVALVVIGDKRDNLEAARSVPHNRLMQKRIEPLLAQVQ' A
#
# COMPACT_ATOMS: atom_id res chain seq x y z
N MET A 1 4.81 10.90 14.93
CA MET A 1 4.26 9.54 15.05
C MET A 1 2.75 9.68 15.05
N SER A 2 2.05 9.24 14.01
CA SER A 2 0.58 9.24 14.05
C SER A 2 0.14 8.43 15.27
N ALA A 3 -0.76 8.99 16.08
CA ALA A 3 -1.32 8.26 17.20
C ALA A 3 -1.94 6.96 16.66
N VAL A 4 -1.53 5.82 17.22
CA VAL A 4 -2.08 4.50 16.87
C VAL A 4 -3.38 4.34 17.65
N GLY A 5 -4.49 3.98 16.99
CA GLY A 5 -5.79 3.74 17.64
C GLY A 5 -6.97 4.66 17.28
N PRO A 6 -6.81 5.97 16.97
CA PRO A 6 -7.92 6.82 16.56
C PRO A 6 -8.32 6.58 15.10
N GLU A 7 -9.59 6.86 14.79
CA GLU A 7 -10.10 6.91 13.43
C GLU A 7 -9.34 7.98 12.62
N THR A 8 -9.04 7.68 11.35
CA THR A 8 -8.34 8.60 10.46
C THR A 8 -9.03 8.63 9.11
N VAL A 9 -9.28 9.83 8.59
CA VAL A 9 -9.82 10.05 7.26
C VAL A 9 -8.70 10.56 6.36
N ALA A 10 -8.50 9.91 5.21
CA ALA A 10 -7.54 10.33 4.19
C ALA A 10 -8.27 10.72 2.91
N LYS A 11 -8.04 11.95 2.43
CA LYS A 11 -8.52 12.43 1.13
C LYS A 11 -7.45 12.14 0.07
N PHE A 12 -7.88 11.64 -1.08
CA PHE A 12 -7.02 11.33 -2.20
C PHE A 12 -7.34 12.24 -3.37
N ASP A 13 -6.39 13.09 -3.76
CA ASP A 13 -6.53 14.00 -4.90
C ASP A 13 -5.74 13.53 -6.13
N ARG A 14 -4.86 12.54 -5.97
CA ARG A 14 -3.98 12.02 -7.02
C ARG A 14 -4.31 10.57 -7.36
N GLU A 15 -4.60 10.33 -8.64
CA GLU A 15 -4.77 9.00 -9.20
C GLU A 15 -3.48 8.17 -9.11
N GLY A 16 -3.65 6.85 -9.19
CA GLY A 16 -2.57 5.86 -9.14
C GLY A 16 -2.73 4.87 -7.99
N LEU A 17 -1.67 4.08 -7.78
CA LEU A 17 -1.59 3.07 -6.73
C LEU A 17 -0.88 3.62 -5.49
N HIS A 18 -1.46 3.41 -4.31
CA HIS A 18 -0.89 3.84 -3.04
C HIS A 18 -0.84 2.65 -2.08
N VAL A 19 0.36 2.30 -1.63
CA VAL A 19 0.56 1.25 -0.63
C VAL A 19 0.64 1.89 0.75
N PHE A 20 -0.26 1.47 1.64
CA PHE A 20 -0.32 1.91 3.03
C PHE A 20 0.21 0.84 3.95
N GLY A 21 0.98 1.24 4.96
CA GLY A 21 1.47 0.35 6.01
C GLY A 21 1.11 0.89 7.40
N CYS A 22 0.58 0.03 8.28
CA CYS A 22 0.39 0.40 9.67
C CYS A 22 1.75 0.38 10.39
N SER A 23 2.30 1.53 10.76
CA SER A 23 3.69 1.67 11.22
C SER A 23 4.18 0.62 12.24
N PRO A 24 3.48 0.35 13.37
CA PRO A 24 3.95 -0.66 14.32
C PRO A 24 3.89 -2.09 13.77
N HIS A 25 3.04 -2.36 12.78
CA HIS A 25 2.79 -3.69 12.22
C HIS A 25 3.27 -3.85 10.77
N TYR A 26 3.97 -2.85 10.23
CA TYR A 26 4.43 -2.86 8.85
C TYR A 26 5.36 -4.04 8.63
N MET A 27 6.35 -4.24 9.51
CA MET A 27 7.24 -5.40 9.44
C MET A 27 6.53 -6.74 9.68
N MET A 28 5.37 -6.73 10.33
CA MET A 28 4.50 -7.90 10.52
C MET A 28 3.54 -8.14 9.33
N GLY A 29 3.65 -7.32 8.29
CA GLY A 29 2.92 -7.48 7.06
C GLY A 29 1.60 -6.70 6.98
N MET A 30 1.31 -5.78 7.88
CA MET A 30 0.04 -5.02 7.84
C MET A 30 0.11 -3.92 6.78
N VAL A 31 -0.34 -4.24 5.56
CA VAL A 31 -0.45 -3.32 4.44
C VAL A 31 -1.82 -3.34 3.79
N ALA A 32 -2.12 -2.25 3.08
CA ALA A 32 -3.23 -2.12 2.17
C ALA A 32 -2.75 -1.52 0.84
N LEU A 33 -3.44 -1.87 -0.25
CA LEU A 33 -3.27 -1.22 -1.55
C LEU A 33 -4.54 -0.43 -1.85
N VAL A 34 -4.38 0.86 -2.13
CA VAL A 34 -5.46 1.74 -2.55
C VAL A 34 -5.25 2.12 -4.02
N VAL A 35 -6.31 1.99 -4.80
CA VAL A 35 -6.35 2.34 -6.22
C VAL A 35 -7.26 3.55 -6.37
N ILE A 36 -6.75 4.63 -6.96
CA ILE A 36 -7.55 5.79 -7.31
C ILE A 36 -7.52 6.00 -8.82
N GLY A 37 -8.71 5.95 -9.43
CA GLY A 37 -8.87 6.05 -10.88
C GLY A 37 -8.30 4.84 -11.64
N ASP A 38 -8.18 4.99 -12.96
CA ASP A 38 -7.75 3.92 -13.86
C ASP A 38 -6.25 3.95 -14.18
N LYS A 39 -5.55 5.03 -13.83
CA LYS A 39 -4.12 5.17 -14.10
C LYS A 39 -3.29 4.16 -13.31
N ARG A 40 -2.39 3.47 -14.00
CA ARG A 40 -1.46 2.47 -13.44
C ARG A 40 0.00 2.88 -13.63
N ASP A 41 0.26 4.15 -13.89
CA ASP A 41 1.58 4.67 -14.27
C ASP A 41 2.68 4.36 -13.24
N ASN A 42 2.31 4.22 -11.96
CA ASN A 42 3.22 3.91 -10.87
C ASN A 42 3.18 2.43 -10.42
N LEU A 43 2.56 1.52 -11.17
CA LEU A 43 2.49 0.10 -10.83
C LEU A 43 3.89 -0.53 -10.71
N GLU A 44 4.80 -0.21 -11.62
CA GLU A 44 6.16 -0.75 -11.59
C GLU A 44 6.97 -0.19 -10.42
N ALA A 45 6.79 1.10 -10.13
CA ALA A 45 7.37 1.73 -8.96
C ALA A 45 6.83 1.10 -7.66
N ALA A 46 5.54 0.79 -7.60
CA ALA A 46 4.91 0.12 -6.46
C ALA A 46 5.42 -1.32 -6.26
N ARG A 47 5.73 -2.04 -7.33
CA ARG A 47 6.35 -3.39 -7.29
C ARG A 47 7.81 -3.36 -6.84
N SER A 48 8.52 -2.29 -7.19
CA SER A 48 9.95 -2.14 -6.92
C SER A 48 10.27 -1.70 -5.49
N VAL A 49 9.26 -1.39 -4.67
CA VAL A 49 9.48 -0.98 -3.27
C VAL A 49 10.07 -2.16 -2.48
N PRO A 50 11.23 -1.99 -1.83
CA PRO A 50 11.83 -3.06 -1.04
C PRO A 50 10.98 -3.37 0.19
N HIS A 51 10.58 -4.62 0.29
CA HIS A 51 9.75 -5.17 1.36
C HIS A 51 10.43 -6.39 1.98
N ASN A 52 10.14 -6.68 3.25
CA ASN A 52 10.57 -7.95 3.84
C ASN A 52 9.76 -9.12 3.24
N ARG A 53 10.21 -10.36 3.45
CA ARG A 53 9.59 -11.55 2.86
C ARG A 53 8.11 -11.72 3.20
N LEU A 54 7.69 -11.36 4.42
CA LEU A 54 6.29 -11.47 4.84
C LEU A 54 5.42 -10.44 4.14
N MET A 55 5.95 -9.22 3.97
CA MET A 55 5.30 -8.14 3.26
C MET A 55 5.14 -8.43 1.78
N GLN A 56 6.20 -8.91 1.12
CA GLN A 56 6.18 -9.34 -0.29
C GLN A 56 5.03 -10.32 -0.54
N LYS A 57 4.92 -11.36 0.28
CA LYS A 57 3.83 -12.35 0.20
C LYS A 57 2.42 -11.76 0.31
N ARG A 58 2.25 -10.59 0.94
CA ARG A 58 0.94 -9.93 1.10
C ARG A 58 0.68 -8.88 0.03
N ILE A 59 1.70 -8.14 -0.41
CA ILE A 59 1.52 -7.05 -1.37
C ILE A 59 1.51 -7.54 -2.83
N GLU A 60 2.31 -8.55 -3.17
CA GLU A 60 2.34 -9.15 -4.52
C GLU A 60 0.95 -9.61 -5.02
N PRO A 61 0.14 -10.38 -4.24
CA PRO A 61 -1.19 -10.77 -4.70
C PRO A 61 -2.17 -9.59 -4.80
N LEU A 62 -1.97 -8.50 -4.05
CA LEU A 62 -2.77 -7.29 -4.18
C LEU A 62 -2.42 -6.54 -5.47
N LEU A 63 -1.13 -6.43 -5.78
CA LEU A 63 -0.65 -5.82 -7.02
C LEU A 63 -1.04 -6.65 -8.26
N ALA A 64 -1.12 -7.97 -8.14
CA ALA A 64 -1.59 -8.87 -9.21
C ALA A 64 -3.09 -8.70 -9.54
N GLN A 65 -3.91 -8.29 -8.57
CA GLN A 65 -5.35 -8.03 -8.80
C GLN A 65 -5.62 -6.76 -9.59
N VAL A 66 -4.62 -5.89 -9.74
CA VAL A 66 -4.73 -4.57 -10.37
C VAL A 66 -3.80 -4.42 -11.58
N GLN A 67 -3.26 -5.55 -12.06
CA GLN A 67 -2.56 -5.66 -13.33
C GLN A 67 -3.53 -5.53 -14.50
#